data_AF-A0A7W7KIB8-F1
#
_entry.id   AF-A0A7W7KIB8-F1
#
_cell.length_a   1.000
_cell.length_b   1.000
_cell.length_c   1.000
_cell.angle_alpha   90.00
_cell.angle_beta   90.00
_cell.angle_gamma   90.00
#
_symmetry.space_group_name_H-M   'P 1'
#
loop_
_entity.id
_entity.type
_entity.pdbx_description
1 polymer ?
#
loop_
_entity_poly.entity_id
_entity_poly.type
_entity_poly.pdbx_seq_one_letter_code
_entity_poly.pdbx_strand_id
1 'polypeptide(L)' 'MRVYPSPGLLVRDPVKKDFLPEEGRDVPDDDHYWLRRLSCGDATKTPPKKSKAAQTELDGSAAS' A
#
# COMPACT_ATOMS: atom_id res chain seq x y z
N MET A 1 0.92 -11.98 -7.57
CA MET A 1 0.06 -10.87 -8.06
C MET A 1 0.70 -9.55 -7.63
N ARG A 2 0.85 -8.60 -8.56
CA ARG A 2 1.39 -7.27 -8.23
C ARG A 2 0.26 -6.34 -7.74
N VAL A 3 0.42 -5.77 -6.56
CA VAL A 3 -0.46 -4.75 -5.98
C VAL A 3 0.28 -3.41 -5.88
N TYR A 4 -0.44 -2.32 -6.05
CA TYR A 4 0.06 -0.95 -5.92
C TYR A 4 -0.81 -0.17 -4.95
N PRO A 5 -0.25 0.81 -4.21
CA PRO A 5 -1.08 1.69 -3.40
C PRO A 5 -1.93 2.58 -4.31
N SER A 6 -3.16 2.88 -3.87
CA SER A 6 -3.92 3.94 -4.51
C SER A 6 -3.21 5.30 -4.32
N PRO A 7 -3.35 6.22 -5.30
CA PRO A 7 -2.66 7.50 -5.24
C PRO A 7 -3.07 8.29 -3.98
N GLY A 8 -2.09 8.75 -3.21
CA GLY A 8 -2.33 9.46 -1.96
C GLY A 8 -2.58 8.58 -0.73
N LEU A 9 -2.57 7.24 -0.86
CA LEU A 9 -2.80 6.31 0.25
C LEU A 9 -1.53 5.56 0.65
N LEU A 10 -1.38 5.40 1.97
CA LEU A 10 -0.34 4.58 2.58
C LEU A 10 -0.92 3.22 2.97
N VAL A 11 -0.71 2.22 2.13
CA VAL A 11 -1.17 0.85 2.40
C VAL A 11 -0.09 0.11 3.18
N ARG A 12 -0.40 -0.32 4.41
CA ARG A 12 0.53 -1.10 5.23
C ARG A 12 0.50 -2.57 4.86
N ASP A 13 1.68 -3.18 4.73
CA ASP A 13 1.87 -4.61 4.56
C ASP A 13 1.84 -5.31 5.94
N PRO A 14 0.94 -6.27 6.18
CA PRO A 14 0.82 -6.92 7.48
C PRO A 14 2.00 -7.86 7.79
N VAL A 15 2.71 -8.35 6.77
CA VAL A 15 3.81 -9.32 6.90
C VAL A 15 5.13 -8.60 7.06
N LYS A 16 5.47 -7.71 6.11
CA LYS A 16 6.70 -6.91 6.12
C LYS A 16 6.65 -5.74 7.09
N LYS A 17 5.46 -5.40 7.61
CA LYS A 17 5.21 -4.29 8.55
C LYS A 17 5.63 -2.91 8.02
N ASP A 18 5.76 -2.80 6.71
CA ASP A 18 6.22 -1.64 5.95
C ASP A 18 5.13 -1.16 4.98
N PHE A 19 5.25 0.04 4.43
CA PHE A 19 4.30 0.55 3.45
C PHE A 19 4.52 -0.02 2.05
N LEU A 20 3.45 -0.07 1.27
CA LEU A 20 3.52 -0.53 -0.11
C LEU A 20 4.25 0.51 -0.97
N PRO A 21 5.31 0.14 -1.70
CA PRO A 21 6.04 1.10 -2.54
C PRO A 21 5.21 1.50 -3.77
N GLU A 22 5.50 2.66 -4.34
CA GLU A 22 4.82 3.18 -5.54
C GLU A 22 5.00 2.25 -6.76
N GLU A 23 6.13 1.55 -6.83
CA GLU A 23 6.42 0.52 -7.85
C GLU A 23 5.59 -0.76 -7.66
N GLY A 24 4.84 -0.84 -6.56
CA GLY A 24 4.03 -1.98 -6.19
C GLY A 24 4.86 -3.16 -5.70
N ARG A 25 4.18 -4.14 -5.13
CA ARG A 25 4.79 -5.33 -4.51
C ARG A 25 4.11 -6.58 -5.03
N ASP A 26 4.90 -7.63 -5.27
CA ASP A 26 4.33 -8.93 -5.59
C ASP A 26 3.91 -9.63 -4.30
N VAL A 27 2.67 -10.08 -4.29
CA VAL A 27 1.98 -10.70 -3.15
C VAL A 27 1.22 -11.94 -3.66
N PRO A 28 0.91 -12.92 -2.80
CA PRO A 28 0.13 -14.09 -3.21
C PRO A 28 -1.25 -13.66 -3.72
N ASP A 29 -1.76 -14.33 -4.76
CA ASP A 29 -3.09 -14.04 -5.32
C ASP A 29 -4.24 -14.48 -4.40
N ASP A 30 -4.02 -15.51 -3.58
CA ASP A 30 -4.97 -16.01 -2.58
C ASP A 30 -4.96 -15.22 -1.25
N ASP A 31 -4.13 -14.17 -1.15
CA ASP A 31 -3.97 -13.43 0.09
C ASP A 31 -5.19 -12.53 0.39
N HIS A 32 -6.01 -12.98 1.35
CA HIS A 32 -7.27 -12.32 1.73
C HIS A 32 -7.10 -10.84 2.11
N TYR A 33 -5.96 -10.45 2.69
CA TYR A 33 -5.71 -9.05 3.05
C TYR A 33 -5.65 -8.15 1.81
N TRP A 34 -4.90 -8.59 0.81
CA TRP A 34 -4.74 -7.85 -0.44
C TRP A 34 -6.02 -7.84 -1.26
N LEU A 35 -6.73 -8.97 -1.32
CA LEU A 35 -8.06 -9.05 -1.95
C LEU A 35 -9.04 -8.03 -1.34
N ARG A 36 -9.05 -7.87 -0.02
CA ARG A 36 -9.88 -6.87 0.67
C ARG A 36 -9.47 -5.43 0.33
N ARG A 37 -8.16 -5.13 0.29
CA ARG A 37 -7.66 -3.79 -0.07
C ARG A 37 -7.97 -3.42 -1.51
N LEU A 38 -7.91 -4.39 -2.42
CA LEU A 38 -8.35 -4.23 -3.80
C LEU A 38 -9.85 -3.94 -3.89
N SER A 39 -10.67 -4.69 -3.14
CA SER A 39 -12.12 -4.48 -3.11
C SER A 39 -12.50 -3.14 -2.46
N CYS A 40 -11.71 -2.63 -1.51
CA CYS A 40 -11.92 -1.34 -0.87
C CYS A 40 -11.44 -0.15 -1.73
N GLY A 41 -10.64 -0.40 -2.78
CA GLY A 41 -9.98 0.65 -3.56
C GLY A 41 -8.76 1.28 -2.89
N ASP A 42 -8.27 0.67 -1.81
CA ASP A 42 -7.09 1.12 -1.06
C ASP A 42 -5.79 0.70 -1.77
N ALA A 43 -5.84 -0.45 -2.46
CA ALA A 43 -4.80 -0.93 -3.37
C ALA A 43 -5.40 -1.19 -4.76
N THR A 44 -4.56 -1.22 -5.79
CA THR A 44 -4.96 -1.51 -7.17
C THR A 44 -4.01 -2.50 -7.84
N LYS A 45 -4.46 -3.15 -8.92
CA LYS A 45 -3.60 -4.03 -9.75
C LYS A 45 -2.80 -3.27 -10.80
N THR A 46 -3.03 -1.96 -10.91
CA THR A 46 -2.50 -1.09 -11.96
C THR A 46 -1.52 -0.09 -11.35
N PRO A 47 -0.35 0.13 -11.96
CA PRO A 47 0.59 1.12 -11.43
C PRO A 47 -0.05 2.51 -11.39
N PRO A 48 0.00 3.22 -10.24
CA PRO A 48 -0.49 4.58 -10.17
C PRO A 48 0.34 5.44 -11.11
N LYS A 49 -0.33 6.27 -11.89
CA LYS A 49 0.33 7.24 -12.76
C LYS A 49 1.00 8.26 -11.85
N LYS A 50 2.34 8.24 -11.74
CA LYS A 50 3.17 9.03 -10.81
C LYS A 50 2.55 10.38 -10.45
N SER A 51 1.80 10.42 -9.35
CA SER A 51 1.39 11.65 -8.68
C SER A 51 2.07 11.62 -7.33
N LYS A 52 3.22 12.29 -7.31
CA LYS A 52 4.15 12.50 -6.20
C LYS A 52 3.41 13.10 -4.99
N ALA A 53 2.75 12.28 -4.17
CA ALA A 53 2.19 12.69 -2.90
C ALA A 53 1.74 11.46 -2.10
N ALA A 54 2.64 10.88 -1.31
CA ALA A 54 2.39 10.19 -0.03
C ALA A 54 3.62 9.35 0.35
N GLN A 55 4.79 9.98 0.40
CA GLN A 55 5.92 9.47 1.19
C GLN A 55 6.36 10.61 2.11
N THR A 56 5.48 10.99 3.03
CA THR A 56 5.84 11.83 4.18
C THR A 56 4.86 11.52 5.30
N GLU A 57 5.44 11.04 6.41
CA GLU A 57 4.92 11.16 7.77
C GLU A 57 3.99 10.06 8.31
N LEU A 58 4.62 9.03 8.91
CA LEU A 58 4.24 8.51 10.23
C LEU A 58 5.53 8.40 11.06
N ASP A 59 6.24 9.52 11.17
CA ASP A 59 6.96 9.86 12.40
C ASP A 59 5.87 10.22 13.42
N GLY A 60 5.69 9.39 14.44
CA GLY A 60 4.53 9.47 15.32
C GLY A 60 4.58 8.44 16.45
N SER A 61 5.75 8.25 17.03
CA SER A 61 5.97 7.58 18.32
C SER A 61 7.22 8.24 18.90
N ALA A 62 7.18 9.09 19.93
CA ALA A 62 6.35 9.03 21.11
C ALA A 62 6.14 10.43 21.73
N ALA A 63 4.93 10.66 22.23
CA ALA A 63 4.68 11.60 23.31
C ALA A 63 4.74 10.84 24.65
N SER A 64 5.21 11.54 25.67
CA SER A 64 5.28 11.23 27.12
C SER A 64 6.60 10.68 27.63
#